data_AF-A0A350LQU7-F1
#
_entry.id   AF-A0A350LQU7-F1
#
_cell.length_a   1.000
_cell.length_b   1.000
_cell.length_c   1.000
_cell.angle_alpha   90.00
_cell.angle_beta   90.00
_cell.angle_gamma   90.00
#
_symmetry.space_group_name_H-M   'P 1'
#
loop_
_entity.id
_entity.type
_entity.pdbx_description
1 polymer ?
#
loop_
_entity_poly.entity_id
_entity_poly.type
_entity_poly.pdbx_seq_one_letter_code
_entity_poly.pdbx_strand_id
1 'polypeptide(L)'
;VDVNVHPAKAEVRFREPGVARGLVVSALRHALAEAGHRASSTVAGATLGAMRPEPAGARVYQMDRPSPQARGAAYQAQAPGFAEMAGDWSARVEDTAPATDITPATALPLGAARAQVHENYIIAQTDTGMVIVDQHAAHERLVYERLKGQAAERGIAAQALLIPEVVELSEADCALLGEHAGDLATLGLGIEPFGPGAIVVRETPAILGEVNAEALLRDIIDELHDGGASGLLGARIDAVLSRMACHGSVRSGRRMSGDEMNALLREMERTPLSGQCNHGRPTYVELQLTDIERLFGRT
;
A
#
# COMPACT_ATOMS: atom_id res chain seq x y z
N VAL A 1 43.17 -14.58 -10.34
CA VAL A 1 43.03 -13.97 -11.68
C VAL A 1 44.17 -14.52 -12.50
N ASP A 2 43.90 -15.17 -13.63
CA ASP A 2 44.97 -15.64 -14.51
C ASP A 2 45.46 -14.44 -15.33
N VAL A 3 46.64 -13.92 -14.99
CA VAL A 3 47.18 -12.66 -15.53
C VAL A 3 48.00 -12.96 -16.77
N ASN A 4 47.36 -13.52 -17.80
CA ASN A 4 47.93 -13.62 -19.13
C ASN A 4 47.02 -12.84 -20.09
N VAL A 5 46.98 -11.53 -19.90
CA VAL A 5 46.16 -10.59 -20.66
C VAL A 5 47.03 -9.95 -21.74
N HIS A 6 46.83 -10.38 -22.99
CA HIS A 6 47.29 -9.65 -24.15
C HIS A 6 46.43 -8.40 -24.32
N PRO A 7 46.96 -7.22 -24.69
CA PRO A 7 46.22 -5.94 -24.74
C PRO A 7 45.00 -5.90 -25.68
N ALA A 8 44.73 -6.98 -26.42
CA ALA A 8 43.56 -7.15 -27.29
C ALA A 8 42.45 -8.07 -26.72
N LYS A 9 42.65 -8.66 -25.53
CA LYS A 9 41.62 -9.49 -24.86
C LYS A 9 40.81 -8.64 -23.88
N ALA A 10 39.53 -8.43 -24.21
CA ALA A 10 38.55 -7.71 -23.38
C ALA A 10 37.89 -8.59 -22.28
N GLU A 11 38.37 -9.82 -22.08
CA GLU A 11 37.74 -10.79 -21.19
C GLU A 11 38.68 -11.20 -20.05
N VAL A 12 38.21 -11.03 -18.82
CA VAL A 12 38.91 -11.48 -17.60
C VAL A 12 38.31 -12.80 -17.15
N ARG A 13 39.13 -13.86 -17.09
CA ARG A 13 38.70 -15.16 -16.52
C ARG A 13 39.04 -15.22 -15.04
N PHE A 14 38.00 -15.38 -14.22
CA PHE A 14 38.15 -15.60 -12.78
C PHE A 14 38.60 -17.03 -12.50
N ARG A 15 39.49 -17.20 -11.51
CA ARG A 15 39.94 -18.52 -11.04
C ARG A 15 38.77 -19.35 -10.49
N GLU A 16 37.84 -18.68 -9.83
CA GLU A 16 36.63 -19.26 -9.22
C GLU A 16 35.40 -18.47 -9.68
N PRO A 17 34.88 -18.72 -10.90
CA PRO A 17 33.78 -17.93 -11.47
C PRO A 17 32.49 -18.07 -10.67
N GLY A 18 32.26 -19.21 -10.01
CA GLY A 18 31.10 -19.44 -9.15
C GLY A 18 31.07 -18.52 -7.93
N VAL A 19 32.23 -18.27 -7.31
CA VAL A 19 32.35 -17.37 -6.14
C VAL A 19 32.11 -15.92 -6.57
N ALA A 20 32.73 -15.48 -7.66
CA ALA A 20 32.52 -14.13 -8.19
C ALA A 20 31.05 -13.88 -8.56
N ARG A 21 30.41 -14.83 -9.25
CA ARG A 21 28.98 -14.78 -9.56
C ARG A 21 28.13 -14.75 -8.29
N GLY A 22 28.45 -15.61 -7.32
CA GLY A 22 27.76 -15.67 -6.03
C GLY A 22 27.79 -14.34 -5.28
N LEU A 23 28.97 -13.70 -5.22
CA LEU A 23 29.19 -12.40 -4.59
C LEU A 23 28.40 -11.28 -5.28
N VAL A 24 28.40 -11.24 -6.62
CA VAL A 24 27.62 -10.26 -7.38
C VAL A 24 26.12 -10.47 -7.16
N VAL A 25 25.65 -11.72 -7.22
CA VAL A 25 24.23 -12.04 -6.98
C VAL A 25 23.83 -11.72 -5.55
N SER A 26 24.66 -12.03 -4.55
CA SER A 26 24.35 -11.73 -3.15
C SER A 26 24.37 -10.24 -2.87
N ALA A 27 25.34 -9.50 -3.41
CA ALA A 27 25.44 -8.05 -3.25
C ALA A 27 24.25 -7.34 -3.92
N LEU A 28 23.87 -7.74 -5.15
CA LEU A 28 22.70 -7.22 -5.82
C LEU A 28 21.41 -7.57 -5.06
N ARG A 29 21.26 -8.82 -4.57
CA ARG A 29 20.10 -9.21 -3.76
C ARG A 29 20.02 -8.44 -2.45
N HIS A 30 21.16 -8.14 -1.82
CA HIS A 30 21.23 -7.37 -0.58
C HIS A 30 20.89 -5.91 -0.84
N ALA A 31 21.51 -5.27 -1.84
CA ALA A 31 21.21 -3.89 -2.23
C ALA A 31 19.75 -3.69 -2.66
N LEU A 32 19.16 -4.63 -3.41
CA LEU A 32 17.75 -4.59 -3.78
C LEU A 32 16.81 -4.87 -2.59
N ALA A 33 17.23 -5.68 -1.62
CA ALA A 33 16.48 -5.90 -0.39
C ALA A 33 16.49 -4.66 0.51
N GLU A 34 17.64 -4.01 0.63
CA GLU A 34 17.85 -2.79 1.39
C GLU A 34 17.12 -1.59 0.77
N ALA A 35 17.05 -1.54 -0.57
CA ALA A 35 16.24 -0.55 -1.29
C ALA A 35 14.73 -0.78 -1.15
N GLY A 36 14.27 -1.97 -0.72
CA GLY A 36 12.87 -2.20 -0.37
C GLY A 36 11.85 -2.19 -1.51
N HIS A 37 12.31 -2.10 -2.77
CA HIS A 37 11.50 -2.16 -3.99
C HIS A 37 11.28 -3.62 -4.43
N ARG A 38 10.90 -4.52 -3.51
CA ARG A 38 10.55 -5.89 -3.91
C ARG A 38 9.11 -5.92 -4.42
N ALA A 39 8.95 -5.80 -5.74
CA ALA A 39 7.81 -6.39 -6.42
C ALA A 39 7.84 -7.90 -6.17
N SER A 40 6.77 -8.50 -5.65
CA SER A 40 6.74 -9.94 -5.43
C SER A 40 6.46 -10.69 -6.73
N SER A 41 7.51 -11.03 -7.48
CA SER A 41 7.40 -11.78 -8.73
C SER A 41 6.95 -13.24 -8.52
N THR A 42 7.23 -13.82 -7.35
CA THR A 42 6.71 -15.15 -6.98
C THR A 42 5.22 -15.11 -6.68
N VAL A 43 4.74 -14.06 -6.02
CA VAL A 43 3.30 -13.83 -5.85
C VAL A 43 2.66 -13.56 -7.19
N ALA A 44 3.27 -12.76 -8.07
CA ALA A 44 2.78 -12.53 -9.43
C ALA A 44 2.52 -13.85 -10.18
N GLY A 45 3.46 -14.80 -10.13
CA GLY A 45 3.27 -16.14 -10.72
C GLY A 45 2.09 -16.90 -10.10
N ALA A 46 1.90 -16.82 -8.78
CA ALA A 46 0.76 -17.42 -8.10
C ALA A 46 -0.57 -16.70 -8.44
N THR A 47 -0.57 -15.36 -8.57
CA THR A 47 -1.74 -14.58 -8.98
C THR A 47 -2.14 -14.92 -10.41
N LEU A 48 -1.17 -14.99 -11.33
CA LEU A 48 -1.38 -15.44 -12.71
C LEU A 48 -1.91 -16.88 -12.78
N GLY A 49 -1.41 -17.78 -11.92
CA GLY A 49 -1.92 -19.15 -11.81
C GLY A 49 -3.34 -19.26 -11.22
N ALA A 50 -3.72 -18.30 -10.36
CA ALA A 50 -5.06 -18.19 -9.80
C ALA A 50 -6.06 -17.57 -10.79
N MET A 51 -5.58 -16.75 -11.72
CA MET A 51 -6.36 -16.23 -12.85
C MET A 51 -6.72 -17.37 -13.80
N ARG A 52 -7.86 -18.01 -13.55
CA ARG A 52 -8.40 -19.04 -14.44
C ARG A 52 -9.17 -18.37 -15.58
N PRO A 53 -8.86 -18.67 -16.86
CA PRO A 53 -9.78 -18.31 -17.93
C PRO A 53 -11.13 -18.95 -17.60
N GLU A 54 -12.21 -18.17 -17.63
CA GLU A 54 -13.55 -18.75 -17.54
C GLU A 54 -13.63 -19.86 -18.59
N PRO A 55 -14.11 -21.07 -18.23
CA PRO A 55 -14.32 -22.10 -19.22
C PRO A 55 -15.29 -21.54 -20.26
N ALA A 56 -14.80 -21.36 -21.49
CA ALA A 56 -15.61 -21.04 -22.66
C ALA A 56 -16.48 -22.25 -23.01
N GLY A 57 -17.40 -22.62 -22.12
CA GLY A 57 -18.56 -23.41 -22.51
C GLY A 57 -19.32 -22.56 -23.51
N ALA A 58 -19.65 -23.13 -24.68
CA ALA A 58 -20.58 -22.49 -25.58
C ALA A 58 -21.85 -22.20 -24.78
N ARG A 59 -22.10 -20.93 -24.45
CA ARG A 59 -23.40 -20.52 -23.94
C ARG A 59 -24.37 -20.80 -25.08
N VAL A 60 -25.05 -21.93 -25.01
CA VAL A 60 -26.18 -22.23 -25.89
C VAL A 60 -27.27 -21.26 -25.49
N TYR A 61 -27.20 -20.05 -26.05
CA TYR A 61 -28.31 -19.13 -26.04
C TYR A 61 -29.39 -19.76 -26.94
N GLN A 62 -30.25 -20.56 -26.33
CA GLN A 62 -31.57 -20.82 -26.87
C GLN A 62 -32.34 -19.49 -26.76
N MET A 63 -32.11 -18.58 -27.70
CA MET A 63 -32.99 -17.44 -27.88
C MET A 63 -34.24 -17.93 -28.59
N ASP A 64 -35.37 -17.94 -27.89
CA ASP A 64 -36.65 -17.75 -28.54
C ASP A 64 -36.60 -16.41 -29.27
N ARG A 65 -36.64 -16.46 -30.61
CA ARG A 65 -36.58 -15.25 -31.44
C ARG A 65 -37.78 -14.36 -31.12
N PRO A 66 -37.57 -13.12 -30.62
CA PRO A 66 -38.67 -12.24 -30.32
C PRO A 66 -39.43 -11.87 -31.59
N SER A 67 -40.76 -11.83 -31.50
CA SER A 67 -41.63 -11.38 -32.58
C SER A 67 -41.23 -9.96 -33.04
N PRO A 68 -41.46 -9.60 -34.31
CA PRO A 68 -41.13 -8.27 -34.82
C PRO A 68 -41.71 -7.11 -33.98
N GLN A 69 -42.86 -7.32 -33.34
CA GLN A 69 -43.48 -6.36 -32.43
C GLN A 69 -42.71 -6.19 -31.11
N ALA A 70 -42.20 -7.27 -30.53
CA ALA A 70 -41.37 -7.20 -29.32
C ALA A 70 -40.05 -6.46 -29.58
N ARG A 71 -39.48 -6.59 -30.78
CA ARG A 71 -38.31 -5.82 -31.23
C ARG A 71 -38.62 -4.33 -31.40
N GLY A 72 -39.79 -3.99 -31.96
CA GLY A 72 -40.22 -2.59 -32.08
C GLY A 72 -40.37 -1.87 -30.74
N ALA A 73 -40.98 -2.55 -29.76
CA ALA A 73 -41.13 -2.01 -28.41
C ALA A 73 -39.80 -1.84 -27.67
N ALA A 74 -38.86 -2.79 -27.84
CA ALA A 74 -37.52 -2.70 -27.25
C ALA A 74 -36.68 -1.55 -27.85
N TYR A 75 -36.78 -1.32 -29.16
CA TYR A 75 -36.09 -0.19 -29.81
C TYR A 75 -36.66 1.17 -29.40
N GLN A 76 -37.97 1.28 -29.17
CA GLN A 76 -38.58 2.50 -28.62
C GLN A 76 -38.20 2.73 -27.16
N ALA A 77 -38.03 1.67 -26.36
CA ALA A 77 -37.51 1.77 -24.99
C ALA A 77 -36.02 2.15 -24.92
N GLN A 78 -35.29 2.07 -26.04
CA GLN A 78 -33.86 2.43 -26.15
C GLN A 78 -33.63 3.80 -26.80
N ALA A 79 -34.67 4.61 -27.02
CA ALA A 79 -34.52 6.03 -27.36
C ALA A 79 -33.77 6.76 -26.22
N PRO A 80 -32.91 7.75 -26.52
CA PRO A 80 -31.70 8.02 -25.74
C PRO A 80 -32.00 8.68 -24.39
N GLY A 81 -31.99 7.87 -23.33
CA GLY A 81 -31.91 8.28 -21.93
C GLY A 81 -30.60 7.84 -21.26
N PHE A 82 -29.54 7.61 -22.05
CA PHE A 82 -28.27 7.04 -21.58
C PHE A 82 -27.34 8.01 -20.84
N ALA A 83 -27.84 9.17 -20.39
CA ALA A 83 -27.07 10.06 -19.51
C ALA A 83 -27.05 9.57 -18.06
N GLU A 84 -28.07 8.83 -17.60
CA GLU A 84 -28.18 8.43 -16.17
C GLU A 84 -27.52 7.08 -15.85
N MET A 85 -27.26 6.22 -16.85
CA MET A 85 -26.73 4.87 -16.64
C MET A 85 -25.19 4.76 -16.79
N ALA A 86 -24.50 5.86 -17.10
CA ALA A 86 -23.04 5.91 -17.17
C ALA A 86 -22.35 5.94 -15.79
N GLY A 87 -23.13 6.15 -14.72
CA GLY A 87 -22.61 6.35 -13.36
C GLY A 87 -22.26 5.09 -12.58
N ASP A 88 -22.71 3.91 -13.02
CA ASP A 88 -22.72 2.74 -12.13
C ASP A 88 -21.52 1.81 -12.29
N TRP A 89 -20.99 1.54 -13.51
CA TRP A 89 -19.85 0.62 -13.69
C TRP A 89 -18.99 0.91 -14.93
N SER A 90 -18.65 2.17 -15.20
CA SER A 90 -17.59 2.47 -16.17
C SER A 90 -16.37 3.04 -15.44
N ALA A 91 -15.18 2.51 -15.75
CA ALA A 91 -13.92 3.12 -15.37
C ALA A 91 -13.96 4.58 -15.87
N ARG A 92 -14.13 5.52 -14.94
CA ARG A 92 -14.16 6.95 -15.24
C ARG A 92 -12.79 7.31 -15.78
N VAL A 93 -12.71 7.57 -17.09
CA VAL A 93 -11.55 8.20 -17.70
C VAL A 93 -11.65 9.67 -17.30
N GLU A 94 -10.83 10.10 -16.33
CA GLU A 94 -10.62 11.51 -16.12
C GLU A 94 -9.78 12.03 -17.28
N ASP A 95 -10.32 13.01 -18.01
CA ASP A 95 -9.56 13.81 -18.96
C ASP A 95 -8.46 14.52 -18.18
N THR A 96 -7.28 13.91 -18.16
CA THR A 96 -6.07 14.60 -17.72
C THR A 96 -5.85 15.72 -18.72
N ALA A 97 -6.10 16.96 -18.29
CA ALA A 97 -5.70 18.14 -19.04
C ALA A 97 -4.22 17.95 -19.44
N PRO A 98 -3.82 18.32 -20.67
CA PRO A 98 -2.45 18.12 -21.12
C PRO A 98 -1.51 18.89 -20.19
N ALA A 99 -0.89 18.17 -19.25
CA ALA A 99 0.11 18.71 -18.36
C ALA A 99 1.25 19.23 -19.24
N THR A 100 1.37 20.56 -19.29
CA THR A 100 2.35 21.25 -20.13
C THR A 100 3.75 21.23 -19.48
N ASP A 101 3.90 20.59 -18.32
CA ASP A 101 5.19 20.37 -17.69
C ASP A 101 5.66 18.94 -17.99
N ILE A 102 6.38 18.81 -19.10
CA ILE A 102 7.28 17.67 -19.32
C ILE A 102 8.46 17.87 -18.36
N THR A 103 8.25 17.58 -17.07
CA THR A 103 9.36 17.08 -16.26
C THR A 103 9.99 15.94 -17.06
N PRO A 104 11.32 15.94 -17.28
CA PRO A 104 11.97 14.82 -17.96
C PRO A 104 11.51 13.56 -17.25
N ALA A 105 11.14 12.53 -18.03
CA ALA A 105 10.69 11.24 -17.52
C ALA A 105 11.81 10.63 -16.66
N THR A 106 11.92 11.05 -15.41
CA THR A 106 12.47 10.23 -14.35
C THR A 106 11.67 8.95 -14.42
N ALA A 107 12.34 7.83 -14.69
CA ALA A 107 11.71 6.52 -14.76
C ALA A 107 10.75 6.40 -13.58
N LEU A 108 9.45 6.35 -13.86
CA LEU A 108 8.38 6.26 -12.88
C LEU A 108 8.19 4.76 -12.60
N PRO A 109 8.85 4.15 -11.60
CA PRO A 109 8.91 2.70 -11.51
C PRO A 109 7.54 2.07 -11.27
N LEU A 110 6.63 2.78 -10.59
CA LEU A 110 5.24 2.35 -10.42
C LEU A 110 4.30 2.84 -11.53
N GLY A 111 4.82 3.60 -12.51
CA GLY A 111 4.06 4.00 -13.69
C GLY A 111 2.93 4.99 -13.40
N ALA A 112 2.03 5.19 -14.36
CA ALA A 112 0.91 6.13 -14.22
C ALA A 112 -0.38 5.43 -13.80
N ALA A 113 -1.08 5.97 -12.79
CA ALA A 113 -2.38 5.44 -12.38
C ALA A 113 -3.40 5.51 -13.53
N ARG A 114 -4.14 4.42 -13.72
CA ARG A 114 -5.17 4.28 -14.78
C ARG A 114 -6.56 4.09 -14.23
N ALA A 115 -6.71 3.38 -13.12
CA ALA A 115 -8.01 3.14 -12.51
C ALA A 115 -7.87 2.79 -11.03
N GLN A 116 -8.95 3.05 -10.28
CA GLN A 116 -9.18 2.47 -8.98
C GLN A 116 -10.22 1.34 -9.12
N VAL A 117 -10.00 0.22 -8.46
CA VAL A 117 -10.87 -0.96 -8.51
C VAL A 117 -11.32 -1.30 -7.09
N HIS A 118 -12.63 -1.44 -6.91
CA HIS A 118 -13.29 -1.73 -5.62
C HIS A 118 -12.84 -0.80 -4.48
N GLU A 119 -12.52 0.45 -4.82
CA GLU A 119 -12.11 1.50 -3.87
C GLU A 119 -10.92 1.11 -2.96
N ASN A 120 -10.19 0.05 -3.33
CA ASN A 120 -9.14 -0.58 -2.52
C ASN A 120 -7.87 -0.89 -3.31
N TYR A 121 -7.98 -1.00 -4.64
CA TYR A 121 -6.84 -1.31 -5.51
C TYR A 121 -6.61 -0.21 -6.52
N ILE A 122 -5.35 0.13 -6.76
CA ILE A 122 -4.95 1.04 -7.84
C ILE A 122 -4.26 0.22 -8.92
N ILE A 123 -4.72 0.39 -10.16
CA ILE A 123 -4.07 -0.16 -11.35
C ILE A 123 -3.25 0.96 -11.98
N ALA A 124 -1.95 0.71 -12.15
CA ALA A 124 -1.02 1.62 -12.80
C ALA A 124 -0.34 0.96 -13.99
N GLN A 125 -0.10 1.72 -15.06
CA GLN A 125 0.62 1.26 -16.24
C GLN A 125 2.09 1.68 -16.15
N THR A 126 2.99 0.71 -16.26
CA THR A 126 4.44 0.92 -16.35
C THR A 126 4.91 0.79 -17.81
N ASP A 127 6.19 1.05 -18.06
CA ASP A 127 6.78 0.88 -19.40
C ASP A 127 6.82 -0.60 -19.84
N THR A 128 6.86 -1.53 -18.88
CA THR A 128 7.03 -2.97 -19.13
C THR A 128 5.78 -3.81 -18.86
N GLY A 129 4.70 -3.21 -18.35
CA GLY A 129 3.47 -3.93 -18.02
C GLY A 129 2.51 -3.10 -17.16
N MET A 130 2.00 -3.70 -16.08
CA MET A 130 1.14 -3.02 -15.12
C MET A 130 1.49 -3.40 -13.68
N VAL A 131 1.13 -2.52 -12.75
CA VAL A 131 1.24 -2.73 -11.32
C VAL A 131 -0.15 -2.64 -10.69
N ILE A 132 -0.44 -3.57 -9.79
CA ILE A 132 -1.64 -3.56 -8.96
C ILE A 132 -1.20 -3.26 -7.52
N VAL A 133 -1.67 -2.14 -6.98
CA VAL A 133 -1.33 -1.67 -5.63
C VAL A 133 -2.51 -1.89 -4.70
N ASP A 134 -2.25 -2.48 -3.53
CA ASP A 134 -3.17 -2.47 -2.39
C ASP A 134 -3.08 -1.10 -1.70
N GLN A 135 -4.12 -0.29 -1.87
CA GLN A 135 -4.17 1.08 -1.37
C GLN A 135 -4.05 1.13 0.16
N HIS A 136 -4.70 0.19 0.86
CA HIS A 136 -4.72 0.18 2.32
C HIS A 136 -3.34 -0.19 2.86
N ALA A 137 -2.76 -1.28 2.36
CA ALA A 137 -1.43 -1.71 2.79
C ALA A 137 -0.35 -0.69 2.44
N ALA A 138 -0.45 -0.03 1.28
CA ALA A 138 0.44 1.06 0.90
C ALA A 138 0.31 2.26 1.87
N HIS A 139 -0.92 2.68 2.19
CA HIS A 139 -1.16 3.80 3.08
C HIS A 139 -0.58 3.56 4.47
N GLU A 140 -0.89 2.41 5.10
CA GLU A 140 -0.35 2.06 6.42
C GLU A 140 1.17 2.07 6.43
N ARG A 141 1.79 1.57 5.34
CA ARG A 141 3.25 1.52 5.23
C ARG A 141 3.86 2.92 5.13
N LEU A 142 3.26 3.80 4.32
CA LEU A 142 3.69 5.19 4.17
C LEU A 142 3.59 5.96 5.50
N VAL A 143 2.47 5.79 6.21
CA VAL A 143 2.25 6.43 7.52
C VAL A 143 3.25 5.92 8.55
N TYR A 144 3.47 4.61 8.62
CA TYR A 144 4.45 4.00 9.52
C TYR A 144 5.86 4.54 9.29
N GLU A 145 6.35 4.56 8.05
CA GLU A 145 7.69 5.05 7.75
C GLU A 145 7.85 6.54 8.06
N ARG A 146 6.79 7.34 7.85
CA ARG A 146 6.81 8.77 8.21
C ARG A 146 6.81 8.97 9.73
N LEU A 147 6.00 8.21 10.47
CA LEU A 147 6.00 8.20 11.93
C LEU A 147 7.39 7.81 12.48
N LYS A 148 7.99 6.76 11.92
CA LYS A 148 9.33 6.29 12.30
C LYS A 148 10.40 7.35 12.04
N GLY A 149 10.34 8.02 10.88
CA GLY A 149 11.22 9.14 10.56
C GLY A 149 11.10 10.29 11.57
N GLN A 150 9.87 10.70 11.89
CA GLN A 150 9.63 11.77 12.87
C GLN A 150 10.12 11.40 14.27
N ALA A 151 9.82 10.18 14.72
CA ALA A 151 10.26 9.67 16.02
C ALA A 151 11.79 9.68 16.17
N ALA A 152 12.53 9.36 15.09
CA ALA A 152 13.98 9.35 15.10
C ALA A 152 14.62 10.76 15.11
N GLU A 153 13.93 11.78 14.58
CA GLU A 153 14.49 13.13 14.45
C GLU A 153 14.17 14.05 15.64
N ARG A 154 12.89 14.28 15.93
CA ARG A 154 12.43 15.33 16.87
C ARG A 154 11.24 14.93 17.73
N GLY A 155 10.79 13.68 17.65
CA GLY A 155 9.50 13.23 18.16
C GLY A 155 8.37 13.49 17.17
N ILE A 156 7.24 12.81 17.36
CA ILE A 156 6.09 12.90 16.46
C ILE A 156 5.26 14.14 16.82
N ALA A 157 4.88 14.91 15.81
CA ALA A 157 4.07 16.10 16.01
C ALA A 157 2.67 15.71 16.52
N ALA A 158 2.26 16.33 17.61
CA ALA A 158 0.94 16.12 18.21
C ALA A 158 -0.08 17.17 17.71
N GLN A 159 -1.34 16.78 17.62
CA GLN A 159 -2.49 17.65 17.38
C GLN A 159 -3.40 17.60 18.60
N ALA A 160 -3.62 18.75 19.25
CA ALA A 160 -4.57 18.86 20.34
C ALA A 160 -6.01 18.68 19.84
N LEU A 161 -6.80 17.89 20.57
CA LEU A 161 -8.22 17.72 20.32
C LEU A 161 -8.98 18.97 20.79
N LEU A 162 -9.96 19.39 19.99
CA LEU A 162 -10.85 20.50 20.36
C LEU A 162 -11.62 20.21 21.64
N ILE A 163 -12.03 18.95 21.79
CA ILE A 163 -12.71 18.41 22.96
C ILE A 163 -11.91 17.17 23.38
N PRO A 164 -11.30 17.16 24.57
CA PRO A 164 -10.63 15.96 25.07
C PRO A 164 -11.60 14.78 25.14
N GLU A 165 -11.14 13.61 24.74
CA GLU A 165 -11.94 12.38 24.75
C GLU A 165 -11.66 11.60 26.04
N VAL A 166 -12.70 11.13 26.73
CA VAL A 166 -12.57 10.30 27.93
C VAL A 166 -12.83 8.86 27.54
N VAL A 167 -11.84 8.00 27.76
CA VAL A 167 -11.90 6.58 27.43
C VAL A 167 -11.96 5.75 28.71
N GLU A 168 -13.02 4.96 28.87
CA GLU A 168 -13.20 4.05 30.00
C GLU A 168 -12.41 2.74 29.80
N LEU A 169 -11.59 2.40 30.78
CA LEU A 169 -10.65 1.28 30.74
C LEU A 169 -10.57 0.60 32.12
N SER A 170 -9.92 -0.56 32.20
CA SER A 170 -9.68 -1.19 33.51
C SER A 170 -8.68 -0.36 34.34
N GLU A 171 -8.73 -0.48 35.66
CA GLU A 171 -7.77 0.22 36.55
C GLU A 171 -6.31 -0.19 36.26
N ALA A 172 -6.11 -1.46 35.88
CA ALA A 172 -4.81 -1.98 35.49
C ALA A 172 -4.29 -1.33 34.19
N ASP A 173 -5.16 -1.18 33.18
CA ASP A 173 -4.79 -0.54 31.91
C ASP A 173 -4.51 0.96 32.09
N CYS A 174 -5.28 1.64 32.94
CA CYS A 174 -5.05 3.04 33.28
C CYS A 174 -3.68 3.23 33.95
N ALA A 175 -3.31 2.33 34.87
CA ALA A 175 -2.00 2.35 35.50
C ALA A 175 -0.87 2.10 34.48
N LEU A 176 -1.02 1.08 33.62
CA LEU A 176 -0.07 0.75 32.57
C LEU A 176 0.16 1.92 31.59
N LEU A 177 -0.92 2.55 31.13
CA LEU A 177 -0.84 3.74 30.27
C LEU A 177 -0.21 4.92 31.01
N GLY A 178 -0.52 5.09 32.29
CA GLY A 178 0.08 6.13 33.14
C GLY A 178 1.59 5.98 33.28
N GLU A 179 2.10 4.75 33.42
CA GLU A 179 3.55 4.46 33.46
C GLU A 179 4.26 4.85 32.16
N HIS A 180 3.56 4.77 31.02
CA HIS A 180 4.09 5.07 29.69
C HIS A 180 3.65 6.42 29.11
N ALA A 181 2.93 7.26 29.86
CA ALA A 181 2.39 8.52 29.36
C ALA A 181 3.47 9.46 28.81
N GLY A 182 4.65 9.49 29.43
CA GLY A 182 5.79 10.26 28.94
C GLY A 182 6.32 9.77 27.59
N ASP A 183 6.45 8.45 27.41
CA ASP A 183 6.89 7.85 26.15
C ASP A 183 5.85 8.10 25.05
N LEU A 184 4.56 7.88 25.35
CA LEU A 184 3.46 8.11 24.42
C LEU A 184 3.35 9.58 23.99
N ALA A 185 3.65 10.53 24.88
CA ALA A 185 3.71 11.94 24.54
C ALA A 185 4.81 12.24 23.49
N THR A 186 5.96 11.56 23.54
CA THR A 186 7.00 11.69 22.49
C THR A 186 6.55 11.14 21.13
N LEU A 187 5.57 10.23 21.14
CA LEU A 187 4.92 9.68 19.97
C LEU A 187 3.70 10.50 19.52
N GLY A 188 3.48 11.67 20.12
CA GLY A 188 2.39 12.58 19.78
C GLY A 188 1.03 12.20 20.38
N LEU A 189 0.99 11.28 21.35
CA LEU A 189 -0.21 10.84 22.04
C LEU A 189 -0.22 11.37 23.49
N GLY A 190 -0.93 12.47 23.70
CA GLY A 190 -1.03 13.14 24.99
C GLY A 190 -2.19 12.58 25.81
N ILE A 191 -1.88 11.84 26.87
CA ILE A 191 -2.86 11.19 27.76
C ILE A 191 -2.66 11.55 29.23
N GLU A 192 -3.77 11.61 29.96
CA GLU A 192 -3.78 11.90 31.40
C GLU A 192 -4.77 10.98 32.14
N PRO A 193 -4.43 10.49 33.35
CA PRO A 193 -5.37 9.76 34.20
C PRO A 193 -6.60 10.59 34.57
N PHE A 194 -7.77 9.97 34.54
CA PHE A 194 -9.04 10.57 34.95
C PHE A 194 -9.81 9.66 35.90
N GLY A 195 -9.41 9.67 37.17
CA GLY A 195 -9.89 8.70 38.14
C GLY A 195 -9.30 7.30 37.93
N PRO A 196 -9.83 6.27 38.61
CA PRO A 196 -9.23 4.94 38.58
C PRO A 196 -9.49 4.15 37.29
N GLY A 197 -10.60 4.41 36.58
CA GLY A 197 -11.05 3.60 35.44
C GLY A 197 -11.18 4.36 34.12
N ALA A 198 -10.50 5.50 33.97
CA ALA A 198 -10.53 6.24 32.71
C ALA A 198 -9.24 7.03 32.44
N ILE A 199 -8.99 7.25 31.16
CA ILE A 199 -7.91 8.08 30.63
C ILE A 199 -8.53 9.18 29.76
N VAL A 200 -8.04 10.41 29.92
CA VAL A 200 -8.35 11.52 29.03
C VAL A 200 -7.29 11.58 27.94
N VAL A 201 -7.72 11.59 26.68
CA VAL A 201 -6.89 11.87 25.51
C VAL A 201 -7.02 13.35 25.18
N ARG A 202 -5.91 14.08 25.20
CA ARG A 202 -5.86 15.50 24.83
C ARG A 202 -5.23 15.73 23.47
N GLU A 203 -4.31 14.87 23.06
CA GLU A 203 -3.55 15.05 21.83
C GLU A 203 -3.40 13.71 21.11
N THR A 204 -3.48 13.73 19.78
CA THR A 204 -3.21 12.58 18.92
C THR A 204 -2.14 12.92 17.90
N PRO A 205 -1.44 11.92 17.31
CA PRO A 205 -0.42 12.19 16.32
C PRO A 205 -1.01 12.92 15.10
N ALA A 206 -0.50 14.11 14.79
CA ALA A 206 -1.06 15.01 13.77
C ALA A 206 -1.11 14.38 12.37
N ILE A 207 -0.17 13.48 12.07
CA ILE A 207 -0.11 12.76 10.79
C ILE A 207 -1.30 11.81 10.57
N LEU A 208 -1.91 11.29 11.64
CA LEU A 208 -3.01 10.32 11.55
C LEU A 208 -4.34 10.99 11.20
N GLY A 209 -4.46 12.31 11.41
CA GLY A 209 -5.68 13.06 11.17
C GLY A 209 -6.76 12.70 12.19
N GLU A 210 -7.96 12.37 11.70
CA GLU A 210 -9.05 11.86 12.54
C GLU A 210 -8.77 10.43 12.97
N VAL A 211 -8.78 10.20 14.28
CA VAL A 211 -8.46 8.92 14.92
C VAL A 211 -9.56 8.57 15.91
N ASN A 212 -9.91 7.29 16.00
CA ASN A 212 -10.69 6.76 17.11
C ASN A 212 -9.75 6.53 18.30
N ALA A 213 -9.79 7.42 19.30
CA ALA A 213 -8.83 7.40 20.39
C ALA A 213 -9.00 6.17 21.29
N GLU A 214 -10.24 5.74 21.55
CA GLU A 214 -10.51 4.50 22.28
C GLU A 214 -9.89 3.27 21.60
N ALA A 215 -10.13 3.09 20.30
CA ALA A 215 -9.60 1.95 19.55
C ALA A 215 -8.06 1.96 19.52
N LEU A 216 -7.46 3.15 19.34
CA LEU A 216 -6.02 3.32 19.38
C LEU A 216 -5.45 2.92 20.75
N LEU A 217 -6.05 3.39 21.85
CA LEU A 217 -5.56 3.06 23.19
C LEU A 217 -5.66 1.56 23.48
N ARG A 218 -6.76 0.91 23.08
CA ARG A 218 -6.92 -0.55 23.26
C ARG A 218 -5.85 -1.34 22.52
N ASP A 219 -5.57 -1.00 21.26
CA ASP A 219 -4.52 -1.66 20.49
C ASP A 219 -3.11 -1.42 21.06
N ILE A 220 -2.86 -0.22 21.62
CA ILE A 220 -1.60 0.07 22.32
C ILE A 220 -1.48 -0.76 23.60
N ILE A 221 -2.56 -0.88 24.39
CA ILE A 221 -2.59 -1.69 25.60
C ILE A 221 -2.28 -3.15 25.28
N ASP A 222 -2.91 -3.71 24.25
CA ASP A 222 -2.66 -5.08 23.81
C ASP A 222 -1.17 -5.29 23.46
N GLU A 223 -0.57 -4.35 22.74
CA GLU A 223 0.86 -4.39 22.40
C GLU A 223 1.77 -4.25 23.64
N LEU A 224 1.39 -3.42 24.60
CA LEU A 224 2.15 -3.25 25.85
C LEU A 224 2.07 -4.49 26.75
N HIS A 225 0.95 -5.21 26.74
CA HIS A 225 0.80 -6.49 27.43
C HIS A 225 1.67 -7.58 26.81
N ASP A 226 1.65 -7.71 25.49
CA ASP A 226 2.41 -8.72 24.74
C ASP A 226 3.93 -8.49 24.86
N GLY A 227 4.36 -7.24 24.92
CA GLY A 227 5.78 -6.86 24.91
C GLY A 227 6.60 -7.31 26.13
N GLY A 228 5.96 -7.61 27.27
CA GLY A 228 6.61 -7.99 28.54
C GLY A 228 7.69 -7.00 29.04
N ALA A 229 8.08 -7.06 30.31
CA ALA A 229 9.10 -6.15 30.88
C ALA A 229 10.53 -6.31 30.29
N SER A 230 10.74 -7.23 29.35
CA SER A 230 12.07 -7.64 28.84
C SER A 230 12.36 -7.21 27.39
N GLY A 231 11.43 -6.52 26.72
CA GLY A 231 11.67 -5.96 25.39
C GLY A 231 12.59 -4.73 25.44
N LEU A 232 13.48 -4.60 24.46
CA LEU A 232 14.22 -3.36 24.24
C LEU A 232 13.21 -2.23 23.98
N LEU A 233 13.36 -1.08 24.64
CA LEU A 233 12.47 0.08 24.50
C LEU A 233 12.21 0.44 23.02
N GLY A 234 13.24 0.39 22.17
CA GLY A 234 13.10 0.67 20.73
C GLY A 234 12.19 -0.31 19.99
N ALA A 235 12.20 -1.60 20.33
CA ALA A 235 11.33 -2.59 19.69
C ALA A 235 9.85 -2.36 20.09
N ARG A 236 9.62 -1.94 21.34
CA ARG A 236 8.29 -1.58 21.83
C ARG A 236 7.77 -0.32 21.14
N ILE A 237 8.62 0.70 20.97
CA ILE A 237 8.27 1.91 20.21
C ILE A 237 7.90 1.55 18.77
N ASP A 238 8.72 0.75 18.07
CA ASP A 238 8.44 0.32 16.70
C ASP A 238 7.08 -0.42 16.60
N ALA A 239 6.72 -1.23 17.60
CA ALA A 239 5.44 -1.93 17.63
C ALA A 239 4.25 -0.98 17.85
N VAL A 240 4.36 -0.03 18.79
CA VAL A 240 3.34 1.01 19.02
C VAL A 240 3.16 1.88 17.77
N LEU A 241 4.25 2.26 17.09
CA LEU A 241 4.18 2.99 15.82
C LEU A 241 3.46 2.20 14.74
N SER A 242 3.66 0.88 14.68
CA SER A 242 2.94 0.01 13.76
C SER A 242 1.44 0.00 14.04
N ARG A 243 1.01 -0.02 15.31
CA ARG A 243 -0.40 0.09 15.70
C ARG A 243 -0.97 1.45 15.32
N MET A 244 -0.29 2.53 15.69
CA MET A 244 -0.69 3.91 15.36
C MET A 244 -0.91 4.10 13.85
N ALA A 245 -0.04 3.54 13.01
CA ALA A 245 -0.16 3.65 11.56
C ALA A 245 -1.44 3.01 10.98
N CYS A 246 -2.00 2.00 11.66
CA CYS A 246 -3.28 1.37 11.29
C CYS A 246 -4.50 2.19 11.71
N HIS A 247 -4.35 3.13 12.64
CA HIS A 247 -5.42 3.99 13.16
C HIS A 247 -5.53 5.34 12.47
N GLY A 248 -4.63 5.64 11.53
CA GLY A 248 -4.77 6.82 10.67
C GLY A 248 -6.06 6.75 9.86
N SER A 249 -6.73 7.89 9.69
CA SER A 249 -8.01 8.03 8.98
C SER A 249 -8.02 7.13 7.74
N VAL A 250 -8.72 6.00 7.89
CA VAL A 250 -8.77 4.90 6.95
C VAL A 250 -9.38 5.45 5.67
N ARG A 251 -8.53 5.81 4.70
CA ARG A 251 -8.96 6.14 3.33
C ARG A 251 -9.37 4.88 2.54
N SER A 252 -9.38 3.70 3.17
CA SER A 252 -9.86 2.47 2.54
C SER A 252 -11.33 2.62 2.17
N GLY A 253 -11.69 2.24 0.95
CA GLY A 253 -13.07 2.38 0.47
C GLY A 253 -13.44 3.79 0.00
N ARG A 254 -12.55 4.78 0.09
CA ARG A 254 -12.78 6.11 -0.52
C ARG A 254 -12.35 6.08 -1.99
N ARG A 255 -13.19 6.71 -2.83
CA ARG A 255 -12.84 7.01 -4.22
C ARG A 255 -11.71 8.05 -4.30
N MET A 256 -10.67 7.74 -5.08
CA MET A 256 -9.53 8.62 -5.34
C MET A 256 -9.60 9.20 -6.75
N SER A 257 -9.23 10.46 -6.89
CA SER A 257 -8.95 11.10 -8.19
C SER A 257 -7.66 10.57 -8.81
N GLY A 258 -7.48 10.76 -10.12
CA GLY A 258 -6.26 10.40 -10.84
C GLY A 258 -5.00 11.04 -10.23
N ASP A 259 -5.11 12.29 -9.78
CA ASP A 259 -4.01 13.02 -9.16
C ASP A 259 -3.68 12.45 -7.77
N GLU A 260 -4.68 12.13 -6.95
CA GLU A 260 -4.48 11.49 -5.64
C GLU A 260 -3.81 10.11 -5.80
N MET A 261 -4.23 9.32 -6.79
CA MET A 261 -3.62 8.02 -7.06
C MET A 261 -2.15 8.17 -7.49
N ASN A 262 -1.87 9.06 -8.44
CA ASN A 262 -0.49 9.31 -8.88
C ASN A 262 0.38 9.86 -7.75
N ALA A 263 -0.15 10.75 -6.90
CA ALA A 263 0.56 11.25 -5.73
C ALA A 263 0.95 10.11 -4.77
N LEU A 264 0.04 9.18 -4.50
CA LEU A 264 0.33 7.99 -3.68
C LEU A 264 1.43 7.12 -4.32
N LEU A 265 1.39 6.88 -5.64
CA LEU A 265 2.45 6.15 -6.33
C LEU A 265 3.81 6.86 -6.21
N ARG A 266 3.85 8.18 -6.40
CA ARG A 266 5.08 8.97 -6.23
C ARG A 266 5.57 8.95 -4.78
N GLU A 267 4.68 8.83 -3.81
CA GLU A 267 5.05 8.72 -2.40
C GLU A 267 5.65 7.35 -2.09
N MET A 268 5.04 6.26 -2.59
CA MET A 268 5.57 4.90 -2.46
C MET A 268 6.98 4.76 -3.01
N GLU A 269 7.29 5.40 -4.15
CA GLU A 269 8.63 5.35 -4.75
C GLU A 269 9.70 6.08 -3.93
N ARG A 270 9.32 7.11 -3.17
CA ARG A 270 10.25 7.85 -2.30
C ARG A 270 10.41 7.20 -0.94
N THR A 271 9.43 6.42 -0.52
CA THR A 271 9.42 5.77 0.79
C THR A 271 10.21 4.47 0.77
N PRO A 272 11.22 4.31 1.64
CA PRO A 272 11.98 3.06 1.72
C PRO A 272 11.06 1.90 2.14
N LEU A 273 11.34 0.70 1.64
CA LEU A 273 10.61 -0.52 2.03
C LEU A 273 9.08 -0.42 1.81
N SER A 274 8.64 0.41 0.87
CA SER A 274 7.23 0.57 0.53
C SER A 274 6.61 -0.67 -0.11
N GLY A 275 7.42 -1.60 -0.66
CA GLY A 275 6.97 -2.82 -1.32
C GLY A 275 6.44 -3.93 -0.39
N GLN A 276 6.57 -3.76 0.93
CA GLN A 276 6.12 -4.74 1.92
C GLN A 276 5.37 -4.03 3.05
N CYS A 277 4.20 -4.53 3.43
CA CYS A 277 3.44 -4.00 4.56
C CYS A 277 4.06 -4.45 5.89
N ASN A 278 3.59 -3.87 6.99
CA ASN A 278 4.10 -4.17 8.35
C ASN A 278 3.97 -5.65 8.74
N HIS A 279 3.05 -6.38 8.09
CA HIS A 279 2.81 -7.82 8.30
C HIS A 279 3.55 -8.73 7.30
N GLY A 280 4.41 -8.17 6.45
CA GLY A 280 5.20 -8.94 5.49
C GLY A 280 4.51 -9.25 4.16
N ARG A 281 3.26 -8.81 3.94
CA ARG A 281 2.56 -8.96 2.65
C ARG A 281 3.06 -7.92 1.64
N PRO A 282 3.09 -8.22 0.33
CA PRO A 282 3.44 -7.20 -0.66
C PRO A 282 2.37 -6.10 -0.70
N THR A 283 2.78 -4.84 -0.82
CA THR A 283 1.86 -3.70 -1.02
C THR A 283 1.49 -3.53 -2.49
N TYR A 284 2.30 -4.06 -3.41
CA TYR A 284 2.02 -4.07 -4.83
C TYR A 284 2.54 -5.33 -5.52
N VAL A 285 1.90 -5.69 -6.63
CA VAL A 285 2.28 -6.80 -7.50
C VAL A 285 2.49 -6.27 -8.91
N GLU A 286 3.59 -6.68 -9.55
CA GLU A 286 3.92 -6.31 -10.93
C GLU A 286 3.58 -7.46 -11.87
N LEU A 287 2.95 -7.14 -13.00
CA LEU A 287 2.62 -8.07 -14.07
C LEU A 287 3.30 -7.59 -15.36
N GLN A 288 4.28 -8.35 -15.86
CA GLN A 288 4.95 -8.03 -17.12
C GLN A 288 4.00 -8.20 -18.30
N LEU A 289 4.17 -7.39 -19.35
CA LEU A 289 3.34 -7.48 -20.55
C LEU A 289 3.35 -8.90 -21.15
N THR A 290 4.52 -9.54 -21.20
CA THR A 290 4.66 -10.91 -21.70
C THR A 290 3.88 -11.93 -20.87
N ASP A 291 3.73 -11.70 -19.56
CA ASP A 291 2.99 -12.60 -18.68
C ASP A 291 1.48 -12.46 -18.89
N ILE A 292 1.03 -11.22 -19.14
CA ILE A 292 -0.36 -10.91 -19.49
C ILE A 292 -0.70 -11.53 -20.83
N GLU A 293 0.16 -11.39 -21.85
CA GLU A 293 -0.03 -11.97 -23.17
C GLU A 293 -0.21 -13.49 -23.13
N ARG A 294 0.55 -14.18 -22.26
CA ARG A 294 0.42 -15.63 -22.05
C ARG A 294 -0.94 -16.04 -21.51
N LEU A 295 -1.60 -15.22 -20.68
CA LEU A 295 -2.97 -15.51 -20.21
C LEU A 295 -3.97 -15.60 -21.37
N PHE A 296 -3.69 -14.92 -22.48
CA PHE A 296 -4.53 -14.93 -23.68
C PHE A 296 -4.02 -15.90 -24.76
N GLY A 297 -3.03 -16.75 -24.43
CA GLY A 297 -2.41 -17.67 -25.39
C GLY A 297 -1.57 -16.98 -26.47
N ARG A 298 -1.12 -15.74 -26.23
CA ARG A 298 -0.19 -15.01 -27.11
C ARG A 298 1.25 -15.24 -26.60
N THR A 299 2.19 -15.42 -27.54
CA THR A 299 3.62 -15.63 -27.27
C THR A 299 4.44 -14.44 -27.71
#